data_AF-A0A351T8E7-F1
#
_entry.id   AF-A0A351T8E7-F1
#
_cell.length_a   1.000
_cell.length_b   1.000
_cell.length_c   1.000
_cell.angle_alpha   90.00
_cell.angle_beta   90.00
_cell.angle_gamma   90.00
#
_symmetry.space_group_name_H-M   'P 1'
#
loop_
_entity.id
_entity.type
_entity.pdbx_description
1 polymer ?
#
loop_
_entity_poly.entity_id
_entity_poly.type
_entity_poly.pdbx_seq_one_letter_code
_entity_poly.pdbx_strand_id
1 'polypeptide(L)'
;GDLRARPNIFQSPLGDRFTLLAHDQRGLGQSDKPDCDYRMEDYADDAAALMTAVGWDRAHVFGVSFGGMVAQHLALRHPERIDRLVLACTSAGGAGGASYPLHE
;
A
#
# COMPACT_ATOMS: atom_id res chain seq x y z
N GLY A 1 4.49 -8.89 2.95
CA GLY A 1 4.20 -10.33 2.93
C GLY A 1 4.29 -10.82 1.50
N ASP A 2 4.50 -12.10 1.27
CA ASP A 2 4.46 -12.69 -0.09
C ASP A 2 3.00 -12.96 -0.47
N LEU A 3 2.46 -12.24 -1.47
CA LEU A 3 1.07 -12.38 -1.92
C LEU A 3 0.74 -13.75 -2.56
N ARG A 4 1.71 -14.64 -2.75
CA ARG A 4 1.43 -16.04 -3.14
C ARG A 4 0.95 -16.87 -1.95
N ALA A 5 1.26 -16.45 -0.72
CA ALA A 5 0.74 -17.09 0.48
C ALA A 5 -0.79 -16.91 0.56
N ARG A 6 -1.48 -17.96 0.99
CA ARG A 6 -2.94 -17.99 1.10
C ARG A 6 -3.37 -18.26 2.55
N PRO A 7 -4.52 -17.71 3.00
CA PRO A 7 -5.39 -16.79 2.26
C PRO A 7 -4.80 -15.37 2.14
N ASN A 8 -5.16 -14.65 1.09
CA ASN A 8 -4.83 -13.25 0.86
C ASN A 8 -6.03 -12.49 0.27
N ILE A 9 -5.84 -11.21 -0.09
CA ILE A 9 -6.92 -10.32 -0.54
C ILE A 9 -7.69 -10.85 -1.76
N PHE A 10 -7.05 -11.65 -2.61
CA PHE A 10 -7.68 -12.20 -3.81
C PHE A 10 -8.67 -13.33 -3.52
N GLN A 11 -8.70 -13.91 -2.31
CA GLN A 11 -9.75 -14.83 -1.87
C GLN A 11 -10.84 -14.15 -1.03
N SER A 12 -10.83 -12.82 -0.93
CA SER A 12 -11.89 -12.07 -0.26
C SER A 12 -13.12 -11.90 -1.17
N PRO A 13 -14.32 -11.66 -0.61
CA PRO A 13 -15.51 -11.31 -1.38
C PRO A 13 -15.40 -10.02 -2.21
N LEU A 14 -14.32 -9.24 -2.05
CA LEU A 14 -14.09 -8.04 -2.85
C LEU A 14 -13.87 -8.37 -4.32
N GLY A 15 -13.29 -9.54 -4.63
CA GLY A 15 -13.08 -9.98 -6.01
C GLY A 15 -14.38 -10.17 -6.80
N ASP A 16 -15.50 -10.37 -6.11
CA ASP A 16 -16.83 -10.52 -6.74
C ASP A 16 -17.41 -9.18 -7.22
N ARG A 17 -16.87 -8.05 -6.75
CA ARG A 17 -17.43 -6.70 -6.96
C ARG A 17 -16.44 -5.68 -7.49
N PHE A 18 -15.14 -5.94 -7.36
CA PHE A 18 -14.07 -5.03 -7.74
C PHE A 18 -12.99 -5.77 -8.52
N THR A 19 -12.38 -5.08 -9.48
CA THR A 19 -11.08 -5.48 -10.00
C THR A 19 -10.02 -5.13 -8.95
N LEU A 20 -9.24 -6.11 -8.52
CA LEU A 20 -8.28 -5.95 -7.44
C LEU A 20 -6.85 -5.83 -7.98
N LEU A 21 -6.12 -4.86 -7.47
CA LEU A 21 -4.67 -4.74 -7.59
C LEU A 21 -4.06 -4.80 -6.19
N ALA A 22 -3.14 -5.73 -5.99
CA ALA A 22 -2.31 -5.82 -4.80
C ALA A 22 -0.90 -6.22 -5.22
N HIS A 23 0.10 -5.73 -4.50
CA HIS A 23 1.50 -6.01 -4.76
C HIS A 23 2.27 -6.25 -3.47
N ASP A 24 3.39 -6.95 -3.59
CA ASP A 24 4.38 -7.03 -2.53
C ASP A 24 5.13 -5.70 -2.49
N GLN A 25 5.15 -5.04 -1.34
CA GLN A 25 5.87 -3.78 -1.17
C GLN A 25 7.38 -3.99 -1.37
N ARG A 26 8.10 -2.94 -1.80
CA ARG A 26 9.57 -3.00 -1.84
C ARG A 26 10.15 -3.53 -0.52
N GLY A 27 11.18 -4.36 -0.61
CA GLY A 27 11.76 -5.01 0.57
C GLY A 27 11.00 -6.25 1.05
N LEU A 28 9.80 -6.53 0.54
CA LEU A 28 8.94 -7.63 1.00
C LEU A 28 8.59 -8.60 -0.13
N GLY A 29 8.26 -9.83 0.26
CA GLY A 29 7.69 -10.83 -0.65
C GLY A 29 8.57 -11.09 -1.87
N GLN A 30 7.96 -11.05 -3.05
CA GLN A 30 8.58 -11.26 -4.35
C GLN A 30 9.09 -9.98 -5.02
N SER A 31 8.81 -8.80 -4.44
CA SER A 31 9.42 -7.56 -4.90
C SER A 31 10.91 -7.51 -4.54
N ASP A 32 11.64 -6.71 -5.30
CA ASP A 32 13.05 -6.45 -5.08
C ASP A 32 13.29 -5.91 -3.67
N LYS A 33 14.51 -6.16 -3.19
CA LYS A 33 14.99 -5.76 -1.85
C LYS A 33 16.24 -4.91 -2.04
N PRO A 34 16.11 -3.67 -2.55
CA PRO A 34 17.26 -2.80 -2.74
C PRO A 34 17.99 -2.60 -1.42
N ASP A 35 19.32 -2.59 -1.46
CA ASP A 35 20.16 -2.30 -0.31
C ASP A 35 20.23 -0.78 -0.07
N CYS A 36 19.13 -0.22 0.40
CA CYS A 36 18.99 1.18 0.77
C CYS A 36 17.90 1.38 1.83
N ASP A 37 17.93 2.53 2.49
CA ASP A 37 16.87 2.92 3.42
C ASP A 37 15.56 3.18 2.67
N TYR A 38 14.45 2.73 3.26
CA TYR A 38 13.10 2.95 2.72
C TYR A 38 12.37 4.03 3.51
N ARG A 39 11.74 4.95 2.80
CA ARG A 39 10.88 5.98 3.35
C ARG A 39 9.42 5.67 3.04
N MET A 40 8.51 6.23 3.85
CA MET A 40 7.07 6.09 3.57
C MET A 40 6.67 6.69 2.20
N GLU A 41 7.37 7.73 1.76
CA GLU A 41 7.18 8.30 0.42
C GLU A 41 7.48 7.29 -0.69
N ASP A 42 8.50 6.45 -0.51
CA ASP A 42 8.91 5.46 -1.52
C ASP A 42 7.81 4.43 -1.77
N TYR A 43 7.17 3.93 -0.73
CA TYR A 43 6.06 2.98 -0.84
C TYR A 43 4.82 3.59 -1.52
N ALA A 44 4.57 4.88 -1.29
CA ALA A 44 3.47 5.59 -1.94
C ALA A 44 3.76 5.82 -3.43
N ASP A 45 5.01 6.17 -3.77
CA ASP A 45 5.43 6.37 -5.16
C ASP A 45 5.44 5.05 -5.94
N ASP A 46 5.83 3.94 -5.32
CA ASP A 46 5.70 2.60 -5.91
C ASP A 46 4.25 2.25 -6.25
N ALA A 47 3.32 2.55 -5.33
CA ALA A 47 1.90 2.31 -5.58
C ALA A 47 1.37 3.13 -6.76
N ALA A 48 1.74 4.42 -6.84
CA ALA A 48 1.35 5.29 -7.96
C ALA A 48 2.01 4.87 -9.30
N ALA A 49 3.27 4.43 -9.26
CA ALA A 49 3.98 3.90 -10.41
C ALA A 49 3.33 2.60 -10.91
N LEU A 50 2.93 1.71 -9.99
CA LEU A 50 2.24 0.48 -10.33
C LEU A 50 0.88 0.77 -10.97
N MET A 51 0.09 1.70 -10.41
CA MET A 51 -1.17 2.15 -11.01
C MET A 51 -0.96 2.62 -12.45
N THR A 52 0.08 3.43 -12.69
CA THR A 52 0.44 3.86 -14.05
C THR A 52 0.82 2.68 -14.95
N ALA A 53 1.63 1.75 -14.45
CA ALA A 53 2.09 0.59 -15.22
C ALA A 53 0.94 -0.35 -15.65
N VAL A 54 -0.12 -0.46 -14.84
CA VAL A 54 -1.32 -1.25 -15.18
C VAL A 54 -2.42 -0.43 -15.87
N GLY A 55 -2.17 0.85 -16.16
CA GLY A 55 -3.11 1.73 -16.85
C GLY A 55 -4.29 2.21 -16.00
N TRP A 56 -4.12 2.28 -14.69
CA TRP A 56 -5.15 2.77 -13.76
C TRP A 56 -4.89 4.24 -13.42
N ASP A 57 -5.72 5.13 -13.94
CA ASP A 57 -5.60 6.57 -13.64
C ASP A 57 -6.03 6.89 -12.22
N ARG A 58 -7.08 6.25 -11.71
CA ARG A 58 -7.68 6.50 -10.40
C ARG A 58 -8.33 5.24 -9.84
N ALA A 59 -8.25 5.02 -8.53
CA ALA A 59 -8.79 3.82 -7.89
C ALA A 59 -9.36 4.09 -6.47
N HIS A 60 -10.17 3.16 -5.97
CA HIS A 60 -10.43 3.08 -4.53
C HIS A 60 -9.22 2.45 -3.85
N VAL A 61 -8.73 3.07 -2.78
CA VAL A 61 -7.54 2.61 -2.06
C VAL A 61 -7.97 2.09 -0.69
N PHE A 62 -7.58 0.84 -0.40
CA PHE A 62 -7.80 0.19 0.88
C PHE A 62 -6.45 -0.16 1.51
N GLY A 63 -6.16 0.43 2.67
CA GLY A 63 -4.93 0.22 3.40
C GLY A 63 -5.17 -0.36 4.80
N VAL A 64 -4.45 -1.44 5.13
CA VAL A 64 -4.51 -2.10 6.45
C VAL A 64 -3.17 -1.96 7.15
N SER A 65 -3.16 -1.55 8.43
CA SER A 65 -1.93 -1.43 9.23
C SER A 65 -0.86 -0.61 8.50
N PHE A 66 0.32 -1.18 8.22
CA PHE A 66 1.36 -0.56 7.39
C PHE A 66 0.84 -0.08 6.04
N GLY A 67 0.01 -0.87 5.35
CA GLY A 67 -0.62 -0.46 4.09
C GLY A 67 -1.54 0.76 4.23
N GLY A 68 -2.11 0.98 5.42
CA GLY A 68 -2.85 2.20 5.73
C GLY A 68 -1.94 3.43 5.86
N MET A 69 -0.71 3.26 6.33
CA MET A 69 0.30 4.34 6.35
C MET A 69 0.72 4.68 4.91
N VAL A 70 0.98 3.66 4.08
CA VAL A 70 1.26 3.84 2.65
C VAL A 70 0.11 4.57 1.94
N ALA A 71 -1.14 4.16 2.20
CA ALA A 71 -2.31 4.77 1.61
C ALA A 71 -2.50 6.26 2.00
N GLN A 72 -2.15 6.64 3.23
CA GLN A 72 -2.12 8.03 3.65
C GLN A 72 -1.06 8.84 2.90
N HIS A 73 0.15 8.32 2.74
CA HIS A 73 1.20 8.98 1.95
C HIS A 73 0.82 9.06 0.46
N LEU A 74 0.17 8.04 -0.11
CA LEU A 74 -0.37 8.09 -1.48
C LEU A 74 -1.42 9.21 -1.62
N ALA A 75 -2.32 9.36 -0.64
CA ALA A 75 -3.33 10.41 -0.66
C ALA A 75 -2.74 11.83 -0.58
N LEU A 76 -1.62 12.00 0.12
CA LEU A 76 -0.94 13.29 0.25
C LEU A 76 -0.11 13.63 -1.01
N ARG A 77 0.51 12.63 -1.64
CA ARG A 77 1.46 12.83 -2.75
C ARG A 77 0.81 12.78 -4.12
N HIS A 78 -0.18 11.90 -4.28
CA HIS A 78 -0.87 11.62 -5.54
C HIS A 78 -2.41 11.65 -5.33
N PRO A 79 -2.99 12.74 -4.78
CA PRO A 79 -4.41 12.81 -4.44
C PRO A 79 -5.33 12.56 -5.64
N GLU A 80 -4.90 12.91 -6.86
CA GLU A 80 -5.65 12.69 -8.10
C GLU A 80 -5.84 11.20 -8.43
N ARG A 81 -5.00 10.32 -7.87
CA ARG A 81 -5.07 8.86 -8.06
C ARG A 81 -6.13 8.20 -7.18
N ILE A 82 -6.71 8.90 -6.21
CA ILE A 82 -7.65 8.32 -5.24
C ILE A 82 -9.09 8.77 -5.50
N ASP A 83 -10.01 7.79 -5.58
CA ASP A 83 -11.45 8.06 -5.57
C ASP A 83 -12.10 7.92 -4.20
N ARG A 84 -11.75 6.86 -3.47
CA ARG A 84 -12.19 6.61 -2.10
C ARG A 84 -11.00 6.06 -1.33
N LEU A 85 -10.89 6.43 -0.06
CA LEU A 85 -9.83 5.96 0.83
C LEU A 85 -10.46 5.23 2.02
N VAL A 86 -10.02 4.00 2.27
CA VAL A 86 -10.39 3.21 3.45
C VAL A 86 -9.12 2.88 4.22
N LEU A 87 -9.08 3.34 5.48
CA LEU A 87 -7.96 3.13 6.40
C LEU A 87 -8.41 2.19 7.52
N ALA A 88 -7.82 1.00 7.59
CA ALA A 88 -8.19 -0.02 8.57
C ALA A 88 -7.03 -0.36 9.51
N CYS A 89 -7.27 -0.24 10.83
CA CYS A 89 -6.32 -0.59 11.88
C CYS A 89 -4.91 -0.02 11.65
N THR A 90 -4.84 1.26 11.25
CA THR A 90 -3.60 1.97 10.93
C THR A 90 -3.44 3.21 11.81
N SER A 91 -2.33 3.92 11.67
CA SER A 91 -2.02 5.16 12.37
C SER A 91 -1.51 6.21 11.37
N ALA A 92 -1.71 7.49 11.68
CA ALA A 92 -1.06 8.59 10.94
C ALA A 92 0.44 8.72 11.26
N GLY A 93 0.96 7.93 12.22
CA GLY A 93 2.29 8.09 12.77
C GLY A 93 2.38 9.29 13.72
N GLY A 94 3.60 9.74 14.02
CA GLY A 94 3.86 10.88 14.91
C GLY A 94 3.94 10.50 16.39
N ALA A 95 3.57 11.41 17.31
CA ALA A 95 3.69 11.23 18.76
C ALA A 95 2.80 10.11 19.37
N GLY A 96 2.06 9.37 18.52
CA GLY A 96 1.37 8.12 18.85
C GLY A 96 2.08 6.84 18.37
N GLY A 97 3.26 6.96 17.75
CA GLY A 97 4.07 5.84 17.26
C GLY A 97 3.62 5.25 15.91
N ALA A 98 4.58 4.69 15.16
CA ALA A 98 4.32 3.89 13.97
C ALA A 98 4.01 2.43 14.35
N SER A 99 3.22 1.73 13.53
CA SER A 99 2.86 0.32 13.76
C SER A 99 4.01 -0.68 13.53
N TYR A 100 5.15 -0.23 13.01
CA TYR A 100 6.37 -1.01 12.77
C TYR A 100 7.59 -0.11 13.04
N PRO A 101 8.74 -0.68 13.46
CA PRO A 101 9.91 0.10 13.81
C PRO A 101 10.56 0.64 12.54
N LEU A 102 10.79 1.95 12.48
CA LEU A 102 11.54 2.60 11.40
C LEU A 102 12.88 3.19 11.88
N HIS A 103 13.13 3.22 13.18
CA HIS A 103 14.43 3.52 13.81
C HIS A 103 14.30 3.37 15.34
N GLU A 104 14.21 2.11 15.78
CA GLU A 104 14.87 1.50 16.94
C GLU A 104 14.54 0.00 16.92
#